data_AF-A0A6A6IQ52-F1
#
_entry.id   AF-A0A6A6IQ52-F1
#
_cell.length_a   1.000
_cell.length_b   1.000
_cell.length_c   1.000
_cell.angle_alpha   90.00
_cell.angle_beta   90.00
_cell.angle_gamma   90.00
#
_symmetry.space_group_name_H-M   'P 1'
#
loop_
_entity.id
_entity.type
_entity.pdbx_description
1 polymer ?
#
loop_
_entity_poly.entity_id
_entity_poly.type
_entity_poly.pdbx_seq_one_letter_code
_entity_poly.pdbx_strand_id
1 'polypeptide(L)'
;SLPILRLPLELHRDILDRLDFHDRICLAMTSRYFYSIVKPPTHEDFLEAETREWAINRALFACKACIQFQPLQCFADEMRKGKRARHGKEASTRFCIKCGVERGWYSLGTNIKIHGQPFVLGPLCSTLTDR
;
A
#
# COMPACT_ATOMS: atom_id res chain seq x y z
N SER A 1 -27.50 4.20 -21.75
CA SER A 1 -26.88 4.52 -20.44
C SER A 1 -27.04 3.33 -19.51
N LEU A 2 -25.99 2.91 -18.80
CA LEU A 2 -26.04 1.78 -17.87
C LEU A 2 -27.03 2.06 -16.71
N PRO A 3 -27.88 1.08 -16.30
CA PRO A 3 -28.87 1.27 -15.23
C PRO A 3 -28.26 1.74 -13.90
N ILE A 4 -27.07 1.23 -13.56
CA ILE A 4 -26.39 1.57 -12.29
C ILE A 4 -26.04 3.05 -12.18
N LEU A 5 -25.74 3.74 -13.30
CA LEU A 5 -25.39 5.16 -13.29
C LEU A 5 -26.60 6.09 -13.13
N ARG A 6 -27.82 5.54 -13.17
CA ARG A 6 -29.07 6.30 -12.97
C ARG A 6 -29.56 6.29 -11.52
N LEU A 7 -28.90 5.52 -10.65
CA LEU A 7 -29.25 5.51 -9.23
C LEU A 7 -28.90 6.87 -8.60
N PRO A 8 -29.65 7.32 -7.58
CA PRO A 8 -29.26 8.45 -6.74
C PRO A 8 -27.91 8.21 -6.07
N LEU A 9 -27.20 9.31 -5.75
CA LEU A 9 -25.88 9.28 -5.11
C LEU A 9 -25.91 8.53 -3.77
N GLU A 10 -27.00 8.64 -3.03
CA GLU A 10 -27.22 7.94 -1.76
C GLU A 10 -27.15 6.43 -1.95
N LEU A 11 -27.78 5.90 -3.00
CA LEU A 11 -27.71 4.47 -3.31
C LEU A 11 -26.32 4.06 -3.80
N HIS A 12 -25.59 4.93 -4.50
CA HIS A 12 -24.18 4.65 -4.82
C HIS A 12 -23.32 4.58 -3.56
N ARG A 13 -23.54 5.46 -2.58
CA ARG A 13 -22.83 5.42 -1.29
C ARG A 13 -23.16 4.13 -0.53
N ASP A 14 -24.44 3.75 -0.46
CA ASP A 14 -24.87 2.50 0.17
C ASP A 14 -24.26 1.26 -0.48
N ILE A 15 -24.10 1.26 -1.81
CA ILE A 15 -23.38 0.20 -2.53
C ILE A 15 -21.91 0.20 -2.12
N LEU A 16 -21.25 1.37 -2.18
CA LEU A 16 -19.83 1.51 -1.87
C LEU A 16 -19.50 1.08 -0.44
N ASP A 17 -20.35 1.40 0.54
CA ASP A 17 -20.16 1.03 1.95
C ASP A 17 -20.28 -0.48 2.20
N ARG A 18 -20.82 -1.25 1.25
CA ARG A 18 -20.95 -2.71 1.31
C ARG A 18 -19.85 -3.45 0.55
N LEU A 19 -19.07 -2.75 -0.27
CA LEU A 19 -17.97 -3.34 -1.02
C LEU A 19 -16.71 -3.41 -0.14
N ASP A 20 -15.94 -4.48 -0.29
CA ASP A 20 -14.65 -4.59 0.37
C ASP A 20 -13.63 -3.60 -0.24
N PHE A 21 -12.42 -3.56 0.32
CA PHE A 21 -11.37 -2.68 -0.22
C PHE A 21 -11.10 -2.95 -1.70
N HIS A 22 -10.94 -4.21 -2.09
CA HIS A 22 -10.54 -4.58 -3.44
C HIS A 22 -11.63 -4.20 -4.46
N ASP A 23 -12.89 -4.53 -4.15
CA ASP A 23 -14.02 -4.28 -5.03
C ASP A 23 -14.31 -2.79 -5.20
N ARG A 24 -14.12 -1.98 -4.14
CA ARG A 24 -14.21 -0.52 -4.23
C ARG A 24 -13.21 0.06 -5.22
N ILE A 25 -11.95 -0.41 -5.17
CA ILE A 25 -10.91 0.02 -6.09
C ILE A 25 -11.21 -0.44 -7.51
N CYS A 26 -11.60 -1.70 -7.70
CA CYS A 26 -11.99 -2.20 -9.02
C CYS A 26 -13.14 -1.37 -9.61
N LEU A 27 -14.16 -1.05 -8.82
CA LEU A 27 -15.27 -0.20 -9.26
C LEU A 27 -14.80 1.21 -9.65
N ALA A 28 -13.94 1.84 -8.83
CA ALA A 28 -13.35 3.14 -9.13
C ALA A 28 -12.58 3.13 -10.47
N MET A 29 -11.92 2.03 -10.82
CA MET A 29 -11.18 1.89 -12.07
C MET A 29 -12.07 1.72 -13.31
N THR A 30 -13.35 1.39 -13.16
CA THR A 30 -14.27 1.17 -14.30
C THR A 30 -14.84 2.46 -14.90
N SER A 31 -14.90 3.55 -14.13
CA SER A 31 -15.59 4.78 -14.54
C SER A 31 -15.06 6.00 -13.83
N ARG A 32 -14.90 7.11 -14.57
CA ARG A 32 -14.55 8.42 -14.00
C ARG A 32 -15.55 8.88 -12.93
N TYR A 33 -16.82 8.53 -13.08
CA TYR A 33 -17.86 8.85 -12.09
C TYR A 33 -17.59 8.10 -10.77
N PHE A 34 -17.45 6.78 -10.82
CA PHE A 34 -17.17 5.99 -9.62
C PHE A 34 -15.83 6.38 -8.98
N TYR A 35 -14.81 6.63 -9.80
CA TYR A 35 -13.54 7.20 -9.33
C TYR A 35 -13.73 8.49 -8.51
N SER A 36 -14.63 9.38 -8.93
CA SER A 36 -14.87 10.66 -8.25
C SER A 36 -15.65 10.56 -6.94
N ILE A 37 -16.46 9.51 -6.75
CA ILE A 37 -17.30 9.35 -5.55
C ILE A 37 -16.76 8.32 -4.55
N VAL A 38 -15.84 7.45 -4.99
CA VAL A 38 -15.11 6.54 -4.11
C VAL A 38 -14.14 7.36 -3.27
N LYS A 39 -14.22 7.22 -1.94
CA LYS A 39 -13.28 7.88 -1.03
C LYS A 39 -11.86 7.35 -1.30
N PRO A 40 -10.84 8.22 -1.42
CA PRO A 40 -9.45 7.80 -1.50
C PRO A 40 -9.12 6.92 -0.29
N PRO A 41 -8.49 5.75 -0.47
CA PRO A 41 -8.20 4.88 0.65
C PRO A 41 -7.17 5.48 1.59
N THR A 42 -7.38 5.26 2.88
CA THR A 42 -6.47 5.65 3.95
C THR A 42 -5.41 4.58 4.19
N HIS A 43 -4.35 4.93 4.93
CA HIS A 43 -3.34 3.95 5.31
C HIS A 43 -3.93 2.80 6.16
N GLU A 44 -4.89 3.10 7.03
CA GLU A 44 -5.61 2.11 7.82
C GLU A 44 -6.39 1.13 6.92
N ASP A 45 -7.03 1.62 5.85
CA ASP A 45 -7.71 0.76 4.88
C ASP A 45 -6.72 -0.22 4.22
N PHE A 46 -5.52 0.24 3.88
CA PHE A 46 -4.46 -0.62 3.34
C PHE A 46 -3.96 -1.64 4.36
N LEU A 47 -3.79 -1.25 5.63
CA LEU A 47 -3.36 -2.15 6.71
C LEU A 47 -4.40 -3.24 6.97
N GLU A 48 -5.68 -2.88 7.01
CA GLU A 48 -6.76 -3.85 7.17
C GLU A 48 -6.80 -4.82 5.97
N ALA A 49 -6.78 -4.26 4.74
CA ALA A 49 -6.80 -5.04 3.52
C ALA A 49 -5.57 -5.95 3.36
N GLU A 50 -4.42 -5.58 3.94
CA GLU A 50 -3.21 -6.41 3.96
C GLU A 50 -3.46 -7.78 4.63
N THR A 51 -4.40 -7.86 5.57
CA THR A 51 -4.72 -9.12 6.27
C THR A 51 -5.58 -10.09 5.46
N ARG A 52 -6.07 -9.66 4.29
CA ARG A 52 -6.95 -10.46 3.43
C ARG A 52 -6.13 -11.47 2.61
N GLU A 53 -6.75 -12.60 2.28
CA GLU A 53 -6.10 -13.72 1.59
C GLU A 53 -5.41 -13.30 0.28
N TRP A 54 -6.08 -12.47 -0.53
CA TRP A 54 -5.51 -12.00 -1.79
C TRP A 54 -4.21 -11.18 -1.61
N ALA A 55 -4.11 -10.41 -0.52
CA ALA A 55 -2.92 -9.62 -0.19
C ALA A 55 -1.82 -10.47 0.46
N ILE A 56 -2.20 -11.51 1.22
CA ILE A 56 -1.29 -12.55 1.73
C ILE A 56 -0.64 -13.31 0.58
N ASN A 57 -1.44 -13.84 -0.35
CA ASN A 57 -0.95 -14.67 -1.45
C ASN A 57 -0.02 -13.90 -2.40
N ARG A 58 -0.20 -12.57 -2.50
CA ARG A 58 0.66 -11.68 -3.29
C ARG A 58 1.81 -11.04 -2.50
N ALA A 59 1.96 -11.39 -1.23
CA ALA A 59 2.97 -10.83 -0.31
C ALA A 59 2.98 -9.28 -0.33
N LEU A 60 1.80 -8.65 -0.28
CA LEU A 60 1.66 -7.19 -0.29
C LEU A 60 1.71 -6.62 1.13
N PHE A 61 2.35 -5.47 1.30
CA PHE A 61 2.43 -4.74 2.56
C PHE A 61 2.08 -3.26 2.37
N ALA A 62 1.40 -2.67 3.36
CA ALA A 62 1.07 -1.24 3.37
C ALA A 62 2.28 -0.38 3.76
N CYS A 63 2.47 0.71 3.03
CA CYS A 63 3.47 1.74 3.35
C CYS A 63 2.79 3.02 3.85
N LYS A 64 3.18 3.51 5.04
CA LYS A 64 2.60 4.71 5.63
C LYS A 64 2.87 6.00 4.85
N ALA A 65 3.90 6.00 4.00
CA ALA A 65 4.38 7.19 3.31
C ALA A 65 3.74 7.40 1.95
N CYS A 66 3.62 6.35 1.13
CA CYS A 66 2.96 6.43 -0.17
C CYS A 66 1.49 6.04 -0.12
N ILE A 67 1.00 5.48 1.00
CA ILE A 67 -0.40 5.07 1.20
C ILE A 67 -0.83 4.13 0.06
N GLN A 68 -0.01 3.11 -0.18
CA GLN A 68 -0.18 2.12 -1.24
C GLN A 68 0.32 0.76 -0.78
N PHE A 69 -0.19 -0.29 -1.42
CA PHE A 69 0.44 -1.61 -1.35
C PHE A 69 1.79 -1.59 -2.07
N GLN A 70 2.75 -2.26 -1.48
CA GLN A 70 4.06 -2.53 -2.05
C GLN A 70 4.38 -4.01 -1.86
N PRO A 71 5.03 -4.67 -2.84
CA PRO A 71 5.54 -6.02 -2.66
C PRO A 71 6.48 -6.12 -1.45
N LEU A 72 6.50 -7.26 -0.77
CA LEU A 72 7.35 -7.50 0.41
C LEU A 72 8.83 -7.17 0.14
N GLN A 73 9.33 -7.42 -1.06
CA GLN A 73 10.72 -7.12 -1.48
C GLN A 73 11.05 -5.62 -1.51
N CYS A 74 10.04 -4.75 -1.55
CA CYS A 74 10.22 -3.30 -1.48
C CYS A 74 10.41 -2.80 -0.04
N PHE A 75 10.47 -3.69 0.96
CA PHE A 75 10.68 -3.38 2.36
C PHE A 75 11.99 -3.99 2.85
N ALA A 76 12.73 -3.24 3.68
CA ALA A 76 13.85 -3.81 4.42
C ALA A 76 13.35 -4.86 5.44
N ASP A 77 14.22 -5.79 5.83
CA ASP A 77 13.91 -6.87 6.75
C ASP A 77 13.34 -6.38 8.09
N GLU A 78 13.87 -5.27 8.62
CA GLU A 78 13.38 -4.63 9.84
C GLU A 78 11.95 -4.08 9.71
N MET A 79 11.45 -3.89 8.50
CA MET A 79 10.09 -3.45 8.20
C MET A 79 9.12 -4.61 7.97
N ARG A 80 9.59 -5.86 7.94
CA ARG A 80 8.73 -7.04 7.68
C ARG A 80 8.76 -8.09 8.80
N LYS A 81 9.53 -7.87 9.87
CA LYS A 81 9.69 -8.82 10.98
C LYS A 81 9.34 -8.23 12.35
N GLY A 82 9.24 -9.10 13.34
CA GLY A 82 9.01 -8.72 14.74
C GLY A 82 7.76 -7.87 14.90
N LYS A 83 7.90 -6.73 15.60
CA LYS A 83 6.77 -5.81 15.85
C LYS A 83 6.20 -5.18 14.58
N ARG A 84 6.93 -5.20 13.46
CA ARG A 84 6.49 -4.65 12.17
C ARG A 84 5.99 -5.72 11.20
N ALA A 85 5.93 -6.99 11.60
CA ALA A 85 5.25 -8.02 10.82
C ALA A 85 3.76 -7.67 10.62
N ARG A 86 3.05 -8.39 9.74
CA ARG A 86 1.66 -8.09 9.34
C ARG A 86 0.70 -7.86 10.52
N HIS A 87 0.78 -8.69 11.55
CA HIS A 87 -0.03 -8.58 12.78
C HIS A 87 0.73 -7.95 13.96
N GLY A 88 1.89 -7.34 13.68
CA GLY A 88 2.72 -6.72 14.69
C GLY A 88 2.16 -5.37 15.12
N LYS A 89 2.34 -5.02 16.39
CA LYS A 89 1.85 -3.77 16.99
C LYS A 89 2.43 -2.48 16.37
N GLU A 90 3.52 -2.58 15.62
CA GLU A 90 4.17 -1.49 14.88
C GLU A 90 4.00 -1.67 13.36
N ALA A 91 3.06 -2.50 12.91
CA ALA A 91 2.75 -2.69 11.50
C ALA A 91 2.47 -1.37 10.77
N SER A 92 1.73 -0.47 11.41
CA SER A 92 1.40 0.86 10.89
C SER A 92 2.61 1.80 10.76
N THR A 93 3.77 1.42 11.28
CA THR A 93 5.00 2.23 11.18
C THR A 93 5.82 1.92 9.94
N ARG A 94 5.46 0.88 9.18
CA ARG A 94 6.18 0.40 7.99
C ARG A 94 6.28 1.47 6.91
N PHE A 95 7.38 1.43 6.20
CA PHE A 95 7.60 2.20 4.98
C PHE A 95 8.47 1.41 4.00
N CYS A 96 8.22 1.60 2.70
CA CYS A 96 9.03 0.98 1.66
C CYS A 96 10.40 1.66 1.55
N ILE A 97 11.36 0.97 0.95
CA ILE A 97 12.74 1.44 0.78
C ILE A 97 12.76 2.77 0.04
N LYS A 98 12.01 2.89 -1.06
CA LYS A 98 11.89 4.14 -1.84
C LYS A 98 11.50 5.32 -0.95
N CYS A 99 10.40 5.21 -0.21
CA CYS A 99 9.97 6.27 0.69
C CYS A 99 10.97 6.54 1.81
N GLY A 100 11.63 5.51 2.35
CA GLY A 100 12.66 5.67 3.36
C GLY A 100 13.87 6.47 2.87
N VAL A 101 14.28 6.25 1.62
CA VAL A 101 15.37 7.01 0.97
C VAL A 101 14.93 8.43 0.62
N GLU A 102 13.82 8.59 -0.11
CA GLU A 102 13.33 9.90 -0.57
C GLU A 102 13.03 10.87 0.58
N ARG A 103 12.57 10.34 1.72
CA ARG A 103 12.26 11.14 2.92
C ARG A 103 13.42 11.26 3.91
N GLY A 104 14.58 10.66 3.60
CA GLY A 104 15.77 10.70 4.47
C GLY A 104 15.60 9.93 5.79
N TRP A 105 14.69 8.97 5.88
CA TRP A 105 14.53 8.11 7.06
C TRP A 105 15.62 7.04 7.17
N TYR A 106 16.22 6.70 6.04
CA TYR A 106 17.50 6.02 6.04
C TYR A 106 18.62 7.04 5.85
N SER A 107 19.53 7.11 6.82
CA SER A 107 20.76 7.89 6.67
C SER A 107 21.64 7.29 5.56
N LEU A 108 22.36 8.14 4.84
CA LEU A 108 23.35 7.68 3.87
C LEU A 108 24.41 6.80 4.57
N GLY A 109 24.84 5.75 3.89
CA GLY A 109 25.76 4.76 4.45
C GLY A 109 25.11 3.77 5.43
N THR A 110 23.80 3.85 5.68
CA THR A 110 23.10 2.86 6.51
C THR A 110 23.12 1.48 5.83
N ASN A 111 23.49 0.46 6.61
CA ASN A 111 23.31 -0.93 6.22
C ASN A 111 21.86 -1.34 6.47
N ILE A 112 21.12 -1.63 5.41
CA ILE A 112 19.81 -2.28 5.49
C ILE A 112 19.94 -3.73 5.06
N LYS A 113 19.05 -4.60 5.54
CA LYS A 113 18.94 -5.97 5.06
C LYS A 113 17.73 -6.11 4.17
N ILE A 114 17.88 -6.76 3.03
CA ILE A 114 16.78 -7.11 2.12
C ILE A 114 16.95 -8.59 1.81
N HIS A 115 15.96 -9.41 2.17
CA HIS A 115 16.03 -10.88 2.05
C HIS A 115 17.28 -11.48 2.71
N GLY A 116 17.66 -10.96 3.89
CA GLY A 116 18.83 -11.40 4.64
C GLY A 116 20.17 -10.86 4.11
N GLN A 117 20.20 -10.31 2.89
CA GLN A 117 21.41 -9.77 2.28
C GLN A 117 21.63 -8.31 2.72
N PRO A 118 22.86 -7.93 3.10
CA PRO A 118 23.17 -6.56 3.47
C PRO A 118 23.30 -5.67 2.23
N PHE A 119 22.75 -4.46 2.31
CA PHE A 119 22.88 -3.40 1.30
C PHE A 119 23.26 -2.10 1.98
N VAL A 120 24.19 -1.36 1.38
CA VAL A 120 24.57 -0.01 1.82
C VAL A 120 23.80 1.00 0.97
N LEU A 121 23.05 1.88 1.62
CA LEU A 121 22.35 2.96 0.91
C LEU A 121 23.35 4.05 0.51
N GLY A 122 23.61 4.15 -0.79
CA GLY A 122 24.50 5.15 -1.37
C GLY A 122 23.81 6.49 -1.67
N PRO A 123 24.58 7.54 -2.03
CA PRO A 123 24.07 8.88 -2.37
C PRO A 123 23.11 8.91 -3.58
N LEU A 124 23.08 7.83 -4.38
CA LEU A 124 22.35 7.74 -5.64
C LEU A 124 21.63 6.38 -5.75
N CYS A 125 20.52 6.23 -5.01
CA CYS A 125 19.46 5.28 -5.36
C CYS A 125 18.16 6.01 -5.73
N SER A 126 18.25 7.20 -6.32
CA SER A 126 17.11 7.93 -6.91
C SER A 126 16.63 7.34 -8.24
N THR A 127 17.38 6.38 -8.81
CA THR A 127 17.01 5.63 -10.02
C THR A 127 17.05 4.13 -9.75
N LEU A 128 16.04 3.61 -9.06
CA LEU A 128 15.57 2.24 -9.32
C LEU A 128 14.71 2.31 -10.59
N THR A 129 15.36 2.36 -11.75
CA THR A 129 14.72 2.07 -13.03
C THR A 129 14.89 0.58 -13.29
N ASP A 130 13.79 -0.16 -13.24
CA ASP A 130 13.71 -1.49 -13.86
C ASP A 130 14.12 -1.37 -15.33
N ARG A 131 15.02 -2.26 -15.76
CA ARG A 131 15.27 -2.58 -17.17
C ARG A 131 14.52 -3.87 -17.50
#